data_AF-A0A4Y2C8V4-F1
#
_entry.id   AF-A0A4Y2C8V4-F1
#
_cell.length_a   1.000
_cell.length_b   1.000
_cell.length_c   1.000
_cell.angle_alpha   90.00
_cell.angle_beta   90.00
_cell.angle_gamma   90.00
#
_symmetry.space_group_name_H-M   'P 1'
#
loop_
_entity.id
_entity.type
_entity.pdbx_description
1 polymer ?
#
loop_
_entity_poly.entity_id
_entity_poly.type
_entity_poly.pdbx_seq_one_letter_code
_entity_poly.pdbx_strand_id
1 'polypeptide(L)'
;MVRKLYSDKLTRGVVMNSTFVPTLEDIAVKTVALLFYNDPKISQLSECEPFDDPTTEWNDLIYEKVSKLFLPALLQKRLLATSISDCLWIARYYALHQKYPSICCNQCRCLERILLHSYLRPSNGLFDKHKFFDDLVRDQLLDVKFRFILACEFFTTLEITDCHSLIWKCVPHIHGLWKQMGLDMRNCFYRGHPYKMKWIASFITSHCDWVFEDLRDLFCPDYVPLVV
;
A
#
# COMPACT_ATOMS: atom_id res chain seq x y z
N MET A 1 58.90 15.30 -28.49
CA MET A 1 58.38 14.28 -27.54
C MET A 1 56.88 14.49 -27.40
N VAL A 2 56.08 13.54 -27.88
CA VAL A 2 54.65 13.67 -28.20
C VAL A 2 53.80 13.59 -26.93
N ARG A 3 53.02 14.64 -26.61
CA ARG A 3 51.94 14.57 -25.61
C ARG A 3 50.67 14.04 -26.29
N LYS A 4 50.28 12.81 -25.96
CA LYS A 4 49.00 12.22 -26.34
C LYS A 4 47.87 12.92 -25.59
N LEU A 5 46.96 13.49 -26.36
CA LEU A 5 45.58 13.80 -25.98
C LEU A 5 44.86 12.47 -25.69
N TYR A 6 44.33 12.30 -24.48
CA TYR A 6 43.22 11.37 -24.24
C TYR A 6 42.04 12.17 -23.70
N SER A 7 41.04 12.27 -24.58
CA SER A 7 39.69 12.72 -24.30
C SER A 7 38.92 11.50 -23.84
N ASP A 8 38.51 11.46 -22.58
CA ASP A 8 37.44 10.55 -22.15
C ASP A 8 36.19 11.38 -21.82
N LYS A 9 35.27 11.33 -22.77
CA LYS A 9 33.89 11.74 -22.63
C LYS A 9 33.24 10.81 -21.60
N LEU A 10 33.00 11.32 -20.39
CA LEU A 10 32.04 10.72 -19.47
C LEU A 10 30.64 10.84 -20.09
N THR A 11 30.20 9.74 -20.69
CA THR A 11 28.82 9.49 -21.07
C THR A 11 27.93 9.58 -19.84
N ARG A 12 27.19 10.68 -19.71
CA ARG A 12 25.95 10.72 -18.90
C ARG A 12 25.04 9.63 -19.46
N GLY A 13 24.93 8.52 -18.74
CA GLY A 13 23.88 7.55 -18.96
C GLY A 13 22.54 8.27 -18.84
N VAL A 14 21.87 8.48 -19.96
CA VAL A 14 20.48 8.89 -19.98
C VAL A 14 19.70 7.72 -19.39
N VAL A 15 19.34 7.83 -18.11
CA VAL A 15 18.35 6.94 -17.50
C VAL A 15 17.04 7.23 -18.23
N MET A 16 16.72 6.39 -19.21
CA MET A 16 15.41 6.41 -19.83
C MET A 16 14.40 6.00 -18.76
N ASN A 17 13.70 6.97 -18.20
CA ASN A 17 12.47 6.75 -17.45
C ASN A 17 11.42 6.19 -18.41
N SER A 18 11.52 4.89 -18.70
CA SER A 18 10.51 4.13 -19.41
C SER A 18 9.26 4.08 -18.54
N THR A 19 8.38 5.06 -18.70
CA THR A 19 7.02 5.02 -18.15
C THR A 19 6.32 3.82 -18.78
N PHE A 20 6.15 2.75 -18.01
CA PHE A 20 5.41 1.58 -18.48
C PHE A 20 3.98 1.99 -18.82
N VAL A 21 3.52 1.58 -20.00
CA VAL A 21 2.15 1.77 -20.47
C VAL A 21 1.40 0.45 -20.28
N PRO A 22 0.33 0.40 -19.46
CA PRO A 22 -0.51 -0.79 -19.29
C PRO A 22 -0.97 -1.35 -20.61
N THR A 23 -0.85 -2.67 -20.79
CA THR A 23 -1.46 -3.35 -21.94
C THR A 23 -2.99 -3.36 -21.79
N LEU A 24 -3.71 -3.55 -22.89
CA LEU A 24 -5.17 -3.73 -22.85
C LEU A 24 -5.56 -4.94 -21.99
N GLU A 25 -4.74 -6.00 -21.98
CA GLU A 25 -4.95 -7.16 -21.12
C GLU A 25 -4.82 -6.81 -19.64
N ASP A 26 -3.83 -6.00 -19.26
CA ASP A 26 -3.65 -5.55 -17.87
C ASP A 26 -4.86 -4.75 -17.39
N ILE A 27 -5.35 -3.85 -18.23
CA ILE A 27 -6.51 -3.02 -17.94
C ILE A 27 -7.76 -3.90 -17.80
N ALA A 28 -7.96 -4.86 -18.72
CA ALA A 28 -9.09 -5.77 -18.70
C ALA A 28 -9.07 -6.67 -17.45
N VAL A 29 -7.94 -7.30 -17.14
CA VAL A 29 -7.77 -8.18 -15.97
C VAL A 29 -8.09 -7.42 -14.68
N LYS A 30 -7.57 -6.20 -14.51
CA LYS A 30 -7.85 -5.39 -13.31
C LYS A 30 -9.29 -4.92 -13.23
N THR A 31 -9.90 -4.58 -14.37
CA THR A 31 -11.31 -4.19 -14.42
C THR A 31 -12.19 -5.36 -13.98
N VAL A 32 -11.88 -6.58 -14.43
CA VAL A 32 -12.61 -7.79 -14.02
C VAL A 32 -12.37 -8.11 -12.54
N ALA A 33 -11.15 -7.98 -12.03
CA ALA A 33 -10.87 -8.15 -10.60
C ALA A 33 -11.69 -7.16 -9.74
N LEU A 34 -11.76 -5.89 -10.13
CA LEU A 34 -12.59 -4.90 -9.44
C LEU A 34 -14.09 -5.26 -9.51
N LEU A 35 -14.56 -5.77 -10.64
CA LEU A 35 -15.94 -6.26 -10.78
C LEU A 35 -16.22 -7.46 -9.87
N PHE A 36 -15.25 -8.35 -9.67
CA PHE A 36 -15.37 -9.45 -8.70
C PHE A 36 -15.46 -8.95 -7.28
N TYR A 37 -14.65 -7.96 -6.88
CA TYR A 37 -14.78 -7.36 -5.55
C TYR A 37 -16.19 -6.77 -5.32
N ASN A 38 -16.76 -6.13 -6.34
CA ASN A 38 -18.12 -5.58 -6.27
C ASN A 38 -19.23 -6.65 -6.25
N ASP A 39 -18.91 -7.94 -6.38
CA ASP A 39 -19.87 -9.02 -6.16
C ASP A 39 -20.21 -9.11 -4.66
N PRO A 40 -21.49 -9.01 -4.27
CA PRO A 40 -21.89 -9.01 -2.86
C PRO A 40 -21.43 -10.24 -2.07
N LYS A 41 -21.27 -11.40 -2.73
CA LYS A 41 -20.80 -12.62 -2.05
C LYS A 41 -19.31 -12.54 -1.73
N ILE A 42 -18.53 -11.98 -2.64
CA ILE A 42 -17.09 -11.79 -2.47
C ILE A 42 -16.86 -10.71 -1.42
N SER A 43 -17.57 -9.59 -1.50
CA SER A 43 -17.43 -8.49 -0.54
C SER A 43 -17.78 -8.95 0.88
N GLN A 44 -18.90 -9.65 1.08
CA GLN A 44 -19.32 -10.16 2.39
C GLN A 44 -18.29 -11.11 3.03
N LEU A 45 -17.75 -12.05 2.26
CA LEU A 45 -16.73 -12.97 2.76
C LEU A 45 -15.42 -12.24 3.12
N SER A 46 -15.15 -11.14 2.42
CA SER A 46 -13.95 -10.34 2.61
C SER A 46 -14.04 -9.31 3.74
N GLU A 47 -15.26 -9.01 4.19
CA GLU A 47 -15.56 -8.09 5.30
C GLU A 47 -15.55 -8.80 6.68
N CYS A 48 -15.50 -10.14 6.71
CA CYS A 48 -15.45 -10.95 7.93
C CYS A 48 -13.99 -11.27 8.35
N GLU A 49 -13.62 -10.97 9.60
CA GLU A 49 -12.31 -11.29 10.19
C GLU A 49 -12.01 -12.81 10.25
N PRO A 50 -10.73 -13.25 10.22
CA PRO A 50 -9.49 -12.46 10.25
C PRO A 50 -8.87 -12.19 8.86
N PHE A 51 -8.21 -11.03 8.75
CA PHE A 51 -7.63 -10.49 7.51
C PHE A 51 -6.27 -11.09 7.13
N ASP A 52 -5.76 -12.03 7.90
CA ASP A 52 -4.37 -12.45 7.80
C ASP A 52 -4.13 -13.25 6.50
N ASP A 53 -5.13 -14.00 6.00
CA ASP A 53 -5.10 -14.69 4.70
C ASP A 53 -6.50 -14.89 4.08
N PRO A 54 -6.62 -14.98 2.74
CA PRO A 54 -7.88 -15.32 2.09
C PRO A 54 -8.33 -16.72 2.53
N THR A 55 -9.57 -16.85 2.99
CA THR A 55 -10.13 -18.14 3.38
C THR A 55 -10.22 -19.07 2.16
N THR A 56 -10.22 -20.39 2.39
CA THR A 56 -10.46 -21.37 1.32
C THR A 56 -11.76 -21.07 0.58
N GLU A 57 -12.82 -20.72 1.30
CA GLU A 57 -14.13 -20.35 0.72
C GLU A 57 -14.04 -19.13 -0.20
N TRP A 58 -13.25 -18.12 0.18
CA TRP A 58 -13.06 -16.93 -0.62
C TRP A 58 -12.28 -17.25 -1.91
N ASN A 59 -11.21 -18.04 -1.80
CA ASN A 59 -10.42 -18.48 -2.96
C ASN A 59 -11.26 -19.33 -3.92
N ASP A 60 -12.07 -20.26 -3.40
CA ASP A 60 -12.96 -21.11 -4.19
C ASP A 60 -13.99 -20.28 -4.95
N LEU A 61 -14.56 -19.24 -4.31
CA LEU A 61 -15.51 -18.35 -4.95
C LEU A 61 -14.86 -17.56 -6.10
N ILE A 62 -13.67 -16.99 -5.89
CA ILE A 62 -12.94 -16.29 -6.96
C ILE A 62 -12.60 -17.26 -8.09
N TYR A 63 -12.14 -18.48 -7.77
CA TYR A 63 -11.85 -19.50 -8.76
C TYR A 63 -13.08 -19.88 -9.59
N GLU A 64 -14.23 -20.11 -8.92
CA GLU A 64 -15.51 -20.39 -9.57
C GLU A 64 -15.87 -19.28 -10.56
N LYS A 65 -15.77 -18.02 -10.14
CA LYS A 65 -16.10 -16.85 -10.97
C LYS A 65 -15.17 -16.73 -12.17
N VAL A 66 -13.86 -16.89 -11.97
CA VAL A 66 -12.85 -16.86 -13.02
C VAL A 66 -13.06 -17.99 -14.03
N SER A 67 -13.40 -19.20 -13.56
CA SER A 67 -13.62 -20.36 -14.43
C SER A 67 -14.78 -20.21 -15.40
N LYS A 68 -15.80 -19.42 -15.02
CA LYS A 68 -16.99 -19.15 -15.83
C LYS A 68 -16.77 -18.13 -16.95
N LEU A 69 -15.60 -17.49 -17.01
CA LEU A 69 -15.28 -16.51 -18.04
C LEU A 69 -14.79 -17.14 -19.36
N PHE A 70 -14.60 -18.46 -19.41
CA PHE A 70 -14.15 -19.21 -20.60
C PHE A 70 -12.90 -18.60 -21.25
N LEU A 71 -11.98 -18.09 -20.44
CA LEU A 71 -10.73 -17.47 -20.90
C LEU A 71 -9.69 -18.52 -21.28
N PRO A 72 -8.75 -18.21 -22.18
CA PRO A 72 -7.53 -19.00 -22.36
C PRO A 72 -6.81 -19.23 -21.02
N ALA A 73 -6.26 -20.43 -20.82
CA ALA A 73 -5.67 -20.84 -19.54
C ALA A 73 -4.63 -19.85 -18.98
N LEU A 74 -3.83 -19.23 -19.85
CA LEU A 74 -2.85 -18.21 -19.45
C LEU A 74 -3.54 -16.96 -18.84
N LEU A 75 -4.59 -16.46 -19.49
CA LEU A 75 -5.36 -15.31 -19.02
C LEU A 75 -6.16 -15.66 -17.76
N GLN A 76 -6.70 -16.88 -17.69
CA GLN A 76 -7.41 -17.36 -16.50
C GLN A 76 -6.48 -17.40 -15.28
N LYS A 77 -5.27 -17.97 -15.43
CA LYS A 77 -4.25 -18.00 -14.37
C LYS A 77 -3.85 -16.59 -13.92
N ARG A 78 -3.65 -15.70 -14.88
CA ARG A 78 -3.28 -14.30 -14.61
C ARG A 78 -4.40 -13.58 -13.86
N LEU A 79 -5.63 -13.68 -14.35
CA LEU A 79 -6.79 -13.08 -13.72
C LEU A 79 -7.03 -13.63 -12.31
N LEU A 80 -6.85 -14.93 -12.10
CA LEU A 80 -6.98 -15.55 -10.78
C LEU A 80 -5.95 -14.95 -9.80
N ALA A 81 -4.67 -14.91 -10.20
CA ALA A 81 -3.61 -14.35 -9.35
C ALA A 81 -3.85 -12.86 -9.02
N THR A 82 -4.25 -12.07 -10.02
CA THR A 82 -4.57 -10.64 -9.82
C THR A 82 -5.82 -10.46 -8.98
N SER A 83 -6.88 -11.24 -9.21
CA SER A 83 -8.12 -11.13 -8.44
C SER A 83 -7.91 -11.51 -6.99
N ILE A 84 -7.14 -12.57 -6.71
CA ILE A 84 -6.82 -12.97 -5.34
C ILE A 84 -6.07 -11.85 -4.62
N SER A 85 -5.00 -11.31 -5.21
CA SER A 85 -4.22 -10.24 -4.59
C SER A 85 -5.04 -8.94 -4.46
N ASP A 86 -5.59 -8.44 -5.55
CA ASP A 86 -6.21 -7.10 -5.59
C ASP A 86 -7.52 -7.07 -4.80
N CYS A 87 -8.37 -8.10 -4.90
CA CYS A 87 -9.62 -8.12 -4.13
C CYS A 87 -9.36 -8.28 -2.63
N LEU A 88 -8.32 -9.04 -2.23
CA LEU A 88 -7.92 -9.12 -0.83
C LEU A 88 -7.46 -7.76 -0.30
N TRP A 89 -6.69 -7.02 -1.08
CA TRP A 89 -6.27 -5.67 -0.68
C TRP A 89 -7.46 -4.73 -0.57
N ILE A 90 -8.33 -4.69 -1.58
CA ILE A 90 -9.54 -3.86 -1.55
C ILE A 90 -10.39 -4.21 -0.32
N ALA A 91 -10.58 -5.48 -0.03
CA ALA A 91 -11.29 -5.93 1.17
C ALA A 91 -10.68 -5.42 2.47
N ARG A 92 -9.35 -5.52 2.61
CA ARG A 92 -8.62 -4.96 3.77
C ARG A 92 -8.85 -3.46 3.91
N TYR A 93 -8.85 -2.71 2.80
CA TYR A 93 -9.18 -1.28 2.81
C TYR A 93 -10.58 -1.01 3.31
N TYR A 94 -11.57 -1.72 2.76
CA TYR A 94 -12.95 -1.59 3.15
C TYR A 94 -13.14 -1.88 4.64
N ALA A 95 -12.55 -2.95 5.15
CA ALA A 95 -12.66 -3.29 6.56
C ALA A 95 -12.01 -2.24 7.48
N LEU A 96 -10.82 -1.74 7.13
CA LEU A 96 -10.17 -0.67 7.89
C LEU A 96 -10.98 0.63 7.84
N HIS A 97 -11.60 0.91 6.69
CA HIS A 97 -12.46 2.07 6.52
C HIS A 97 -13.78 1.94 7.29
N GLN A 98 -14.42 0.76 7.31
CA GLN A 98 -15.60 0.50 8.14
C GLN A 98 -15.29 0.65 9.64
N LYS A 99 -14.07 0.29 10.07
CA LYS A 99 -13.59 0.53 11.44
C LYS A 99 -13.21 1.98 11.68
N TYR A 100 -12.95 2.78 10.65
CA TYR A 100 -12.45 4.15 10.79
C TYR A 100 -13.34 5.05 11.67
N PRO A 101 -14.69 5.08 11.52
CA PRO A 101 -15.54 5.86 12.42
C PRO A 101 -15.41 5.46 13.89
N SER A 102 -15.22 4.17 14.18
CA SER A 102 -14.98 3.69 15.54
C SER A 102 -13.60 4.10 16.07
N ILE A 103 -12.62 4.26 15.17
CA ILE A 103 -11.24 4.63 15.54
C ILE A 103 -11.10 6.15 15.73
N CYS A 104 -11.64 6.92 14.79
CA CYS A 104 -11.35 8.35 14.65
C CYS A 104 -12.54 9.25 15.03
N CYS A 105 -13.67 8.66 15.45
CA CYS A 105 -14.94 9.32 15.77
C CYS A 105 -15.52 10.18 14.63
N ASN A 106 -15.02 10.02 13.40
CA ASN A 106 -15.40 10.80 12.23
C ASN A 106 -15.64 9.88 11.03
N GLN A 107 -16.55 10.25 10.15
CA GLN A 107 -16.66 9.62 8.83
C GLN A 107 -15.56 10.17 7.91
N CYS A 108 -14.99 9.33 7.05
CA CYS A 108 -14.08 9.80 5.99
C CYS A 108 -14.54 9.30 4.61
N ARG A 109 -14.24 10.06 3.56
CA ARG A 109 -14.52 9.68 2.15
C ARG A 109 -13.30 9.06 1.45
N CYS A 110 -12.32 8.62 2.23
CA CYS A 110 -11.06 8.08 1.71
C CYS A 110 -11.27 6.83 0.84
N LEU A 111 -12.25 6.00 1.18
CA LEU A 111 -12.56 4.78 0.45
C LEU A 111 -13.00 5.04 -0.99
N GLU A 112 -13.96 5.96 -1.20
CA GLU A 112 -14.39 6.37 -2.53
C GLU A 112 -13.20 6.83 -3.38
N ARG A 113 -12.28 7.58 -2.78
CA ARG A 113 -11.07 8.06 -3.46
C ARG A 113 -10.12 6.94 -3.82
N ILE A 114 -9.82 6.01 -2.91
CA ILE A 114 -8.92 4.89 -3.19
C ILE A 114 -9.45 4.00 -4.32
N LEU A 115 -10.76 3.77 -4.36
CA LEU A 115 -11.40 2.96 -5.40
C LEU A 115 -11.44 3.65 -6.76
N LEU A 116 -11.56 4.98 -6.76
CA LEU A 116 -11.54 5.79 -7.98
C LEU A 116 -10.12 6.05 -8.50
N HIS A 117 -9.12 6.07 -7.62
CA HIS A 117 -7.73 6.37 -7.97
C HIS A 117 -6.92 5.14 -8.40
N SER A 118 -5.90 5.41 -9.19
CA SER A 118 -4.98 4.45 -9.79
C SER A 118 -4.04 3.73 -8.80
N TYR A 119 -4.27 3.78 -7.49
CA TYR A 119 -3.43 3.08 -6.51
C TYR A 119 -3.37 1.57 -6.84
N LEU A 120 -4.47 1.01 -7.31
CA LEU A 120 -4.58 -0.39 -7.78
C LEU A 120 -4.15 -0.58 -9.25
N ARG A 121 -3.70 0.48 -9.92
CA ARG A 121 -3.18 0.48 -11.29
C ARG A 121 -1.69 0.80 -11.33
N PRO A 122 -0.80 -0.04 -10.77
CA PRO A 122 0.61 0.05 -11.10
C PRO A 122 0.79 -0.03 -12.60
N SER A 123 1.74 0.79 -13.06
CA SER A 123 2.08 0.90 -14.47
C SER A 123 2.37 -0.49 -15.00
N ASN A 124 3.30 -1.25 -14.42
CA ASN A 124 3.76 -2.57 -14.89
C ASN A 124 2.75 -3.76 -14.84
N GLY A 125 1.48 -3.52 -14.51
CA GLY A 125 0.46 -4.57 -14.41
C GLY A 125 0.59 -5.49 -13.17
N LEU A 126 1.68 -5.41 -12.41
CA LEU A 126 1.90 -6.17 -11.18
C LEU A 126 1.65 -5.28 -9.96
N PHE A 127 0.90 -5.77 -8.98
CA PHE A 127 0.69 -5.05 -7.73
C PHE A 127 2.01 -4.88 -6.97
N ASP A 128 2.59 -3.67 -7.05
CA ASP A 128 3.76 -3.29 -6.27
C ASP A 128 3.31 -2.75 -4.92
N LYS A 129 3.41 -3.60 -3.89
CA LYS A 129 3.02 -3.27 -2.51
C LYS A 129 3.75 -2.03 -1.97
N HIS A 130 5.01 -1.82 -2.37
CA HIS A 130 5.82 -0.70 -1.89
C HIS A 130 5.39 0.60 -2.53
N LYS A 131 5.31 0.61 -3.86
CA LYS A 131 4.84 1.79 -4.59
C LYS A 131 3.44 2.18 -4.14
N PHE A 132 2.58 1.19 -3.94
CA PHE A 132 1.23 1.40 -3.45
C PHE A 132 1.20 2.05 -2.06
N PHE A 133 2.00 1.54 -1.11
CA PHE A 133 2.17 2.14 0.20
C PHE A 133 2.69 3.59 0.11
N ASP A 134 3.72 3.83 -0.69
CA ASP A 134 4.31 5.14 -0.89
C ASP A 134 3.32 6.15 -1.47
N ASP A 135 2.61 5.75 -2.53
CA ASP A 135 1.59 6.55 -3.19
C ASP A 135 0.46 6.90 -2.20
N LEU A 136 0.08 5.94 -1.35
CA LEU A 136 -0.96 6.13 -0.35
C LEU A 136 -0.56 7.09 0.77
N VAL A 137 0.65 6.91 1.32
CA VAL A 137 1.18 7.77 2.40
C VAL A 137 1.29 9.22 1.92
N ARG A 138 1.66 9.41 0.65
CA ARG A 138 1.87 10.73 0.05
C ARG A 138 0.58 11.41 -0.40
N ASP A 139 -0.53 10.68 -0.53
CA ASP A 139 -1.79 11.24 -1.01
C ASP A 139 -2.45 12.18 0.02
N GLN A 140 -2.26 13.48 -0.18
CA GLN A 140 -2.88 14.51 0.66
C GLN A 140 -4.40 14.61 0.49
N LEU A 141 -4.98 13.95 -0.52
CA LEU A 141 -6.42 13.82 -0.67
C LEU A 141 -7.03 12.85 0.34
N LEU A 142 -6.23 11.99 0.98
CA LEU A 142 -6.65 11.12 2.06
C LEU A 142 -6.44 11.79 3.42
N ASP A 143 -7.40 11.56 4.32
CA ASP A 143 -7.30 11.96 5.71
C ASP A 143 -6.02 11.40 6.35
N VAL A 144 -5.28 12.26 7.08
CA VAL A 144 -3.99 11.91 7.67
C VAL A 144 -4.10 10.77 8.69
N LYS A 145 -5.20 10.67 9.44
CA LYS A 145 -5.41 9.56 10.39
C LYS A 145 -5.63 8.27 9.62
N PHE A 146 -6.36 8.32 8.52
CA PHE A 146 -6.60 7.15 7.69
C PHE A 146 -5.31 6.67 7.03
N ARG A 147 -4.49 7.59 6.50
CA ARG A 147 -3.15 7.27 5.99
C ARG A 147 -2.27 6.63 7.06
N PHE A 148 -2.31 7.15 8.29
CA PHE A 148 -1.56 6.58 9.42
C PHE A 148 -2.03 5.16 9.76
N ILE A 149 -3.35 4.94 9.88
CA ILE A 149 -3.96 3.62 10.11
C ILE A 149 -3.50 2.60 9.08
N LEU A 150 -3.59 2.98 7.81
CA LEU A 150 -3.17 2.14 6.70
C LEU A 150 -1.68 1.87 6.79
N ALA A 151 -0.87 2.90 6.99
CA ALA A 151 0.57 2.72 7.07
C ALA A 151 0.99 1.76 8.20
N CYS A 152 0.27 1.80 9.33
CA CYS A 152 0.43 0.88 10.45
C CYS A 152 0.04 -0.57 10.10
N GLU A 153 -1.09 -0.78 9.42
CA GLU A 153 -1.54 -2.12 9.03
C GLU A 153 -0.58 -2.77 8.00
N PHE A 154 -0.12 -1.98 7.04
CA PHE A 154 0.85 -2.43 6.04
C PHE A 154 2.19 -2.77 6.67
N PHE A 155 2.65 -1.97 7.63
CA PHE A 155 3.87 -2.23 8.38
C PHE A 155 3.84 -3.62 9.03
N THR A 156 2.76 -3.96 9.73
CA THR A 156 2.59 -5.29 10.34
C THR A 156 2.48 -6.43 9.32
N THR A 157 1.89 -6.17 8.16
CA THR A 157 1.81 -7.20 7.10
C THR A 157 3.19 -7.50 6.50
N LEU A 158 4.04 -6.48 6.38
CA LEU A 158 5.40 -6.60 5.84
C LEU A 158 6.36 -7.28 6.82
N GLU A 159 6.17 -7.11 8.14
CA GLU A 159 6.98 -7.77 9.17
C GLU A 159 6.95 -9.31 9.08
N ILE A 160 5.84 -9.89 8.60
CA ILE A 160 5.62 -11.34 8.59
C ILE A 160 6.35 -12.03 7.42
N THR A 161 6.68 -11.32 6.33
CA THR A 161 7.06 -11.94 5.04
C THR A 161 8.48 -11.63 4.53
N ASP A 162 9.43 -11.30 5.40
CA ASP A 162 10.85 -10.96 5.12
C ASP A 162 11.23 -9.48 4.83
N CYS A 163 12.43 -9.18 5.33
CA CYS A 163 13.33 -8.04 5.13
C CYS A 163 13.20 -6.88 6.14
N HIS A 164 14.07 -6.88 7.15
CA HIS A 164 14.43 -5.73 8.00
C HIS A 164 14.54 -4.42 7.19
N SER A 165 15.06 -4.48 5.96
CA SER A 165 15.22 -3.29 5.10
C SER A 165 13.90 -2.59 4.73
N LEU A 166 12.78 -3.31 4.71
CA LEU A 166 11.46 -2.76 4.34
C LEU A 166 10.79 -2.08 5.53
N ILE A 167 10.91 -2.68 6.71
CA ILE A 167 10.52 -2.10 7.99
C ILE A 167 11.14 -0.70 8.11
N TRP A 168 12.44 -0.60 7.86
CA TRP A 168 13.17 0.68 7.96
C TRP A 168 12.75 1.74 6.94
N LYS A 169 12.19 1.35 5.78
CA LYS A 169 11.66 2.31 4.80
C LYS A 169 10.28 2.83 5.18
N CYS A 170 9.43 2.00 5.79
CA CYS A 170 8.09 2.40 6.19
C CYS A 170 8.09 3.27 7.46
N VAL A 171 9.02 3.03 8.38
CA VAL A 171 9.11 3.71 9.68
C VAL A 171 9.18 5.25 9.56
N PRO A 172 10.04 5.85 8.71
CA PRO A 172 10.06 7.30 8.48
C PRO A 172 8.73 7.85 7.96
N HIS A 173 8.05 7.12 7.08
CA HIS A 173 6.75 7.50 6.54
C HIS A 173 5.67 7.53 7.62
N ILE A 174 5.59 6.49 8.45
CA ILE A 174 4.61 6.40 9.55
C ILE A 174 4.89 7.50 10.58
N HIS A 175 6.16 7.76 10.90
CA HIS A 175 6.57 8.85 11.79
C HIS A 175 6.24 10.23 11.22
N GLY A 176 6.44 10.45 9.91
CA GLY A 176 6.05 11.67 9.23
C GLY A 176 4.54 11.93 9.32
N LEU A 177 3.72 10.89 9.14
CA LEU A 177 2.26 10.97 9.32
C LEU A 177 1.89 11.25 10.78
N TRP A 178 2.59 10.61 11.74
CA TRP A 178 2.41 10.89 13.17
C TRP A 178 2.66 12.36 13.50
N LYS A 179 3.75 12.94 12.97
CA LYS A 179 4.10 14.36 13.17
C LYS A 179 3.04 15.31 12.61
N GLN A 180 2.41 14.97 11.48
CA GLN A 180 1.33 15.77 10.88
C GLN A 180 0.04 15.78 11.73
N MET A 181 -0.18 14.78 12.59
CA MET A 181 -1.35 14.73 13.46
C MET A 181 -1.16 15.60 14.72
N GLY A 182 -2.17 16.40 15.06
CA GLY A 182 -2.22 17.12 16.34
C GLY A 182 -2.37 16.20 17.55
N LEU A 183 -2.12 16.73 18.75
CA LEU A 183 -2.13 15.94 20.00
C LEU A 183 -3.47 15.22 20.22
N ASP A 184 -4.60 15.91 20.02
CA ASP A 184 -5.93 15.33 20.18
C ASP A 184 -6.19 14.18 19.21
N MET A 185 -5.66 14.27 17.98
CA MET A 185 -5.77 13.21 16.98
C MET A 185 -4.95 11.99 17.38
N ARG A 186 -3.74 12.19 17.90
CA ARG A 186 -2.87 11.11 18.40
C ARG A 186 -3.50 10.41 19.60
N ASN A 187 -4.17 11.18 20.48
CA ASN A 187 -4.84 10.67 21.67
C ASN A 187 -5.96 9.66 21.34
N CYS A 188 -6.58 9.74 20.15
CA CYS A 188 -7.50 8.70 19.69
C CYS A 188 -6.80 7.34 19.77
N PHE A 189 -5.63 7.18 19.14
CA PHE A 189 -4.90 5.91 19.01
C PHE A 189 -4.48 5.20 20.31
N TYR A 190 -4.58 5.86 21.47
CA TYR A 190 -4.31 5.26 22.77
C TYR A 190 -5.56 4.70 23.49
N ARG A 191 -6.77 5.12 23.09
CA ARG A 191 -8.03 4.79 23.77
C ARG A 191 -8.80 3.69 23.02
N GLY A 192 -8.61 2.44 23.42
CA GLY A 192 -9.50 1.33 23.03
C GLY A 192 -9.25 0.71 21.65
N HIS A 193 -8.06 0.88 21.07
CA HIS A 193 -7.74 0.36 19.74
C HIS A 193 -7.16 -1.05 19.76
N PRO A 194 -7.20 -1.76 18.60
CA PRO A 194 -6.49 -3.01 18.44
C PRO A 194 -5.03 -2.86 18.89
N TYR A 195 -4.57 -3.82 19.68
CA TYR A 195 -3.25 -3.84 20.33
C TYR A 195 -2.11 -3.44 19.37
N LYS A 196 -2.23 -3.80 18.08
CA LYS A 196 -1.30 -3.48 16.99
C LYS A 196 -1.05 -1.98 16.82
N MET A 197 -2.08 -1.16 16.64
CA MET A 197 -1.91 0.30 16.42
C MET A 197 -1.34 0.99 17.65
N LYS A 198 -1.74 0.54 18.85
CA LYS A 198 -1.21 1.05 20.11
C LYS A 198 0.28 0.72 20.25
N TRP A 199 0.69 -0.48 19.85
CA TRP A 199 2.10 -0.86 19.85
C TRP A 199 2.91 -0.01 18.87
N ILE A 200 2.44 0.20 17.63
CA ILE A 200 3.15 1.05 16.65
C ILE A 200 3.24 2.50 17.12
N ALA A 201 2.13 3.07 17.62
CA ALA A 201 2.14 4.41 18.19
C ALA A 201 3.13 4.52 19.35
N SER A 202 3.16 3.53 20.24
CA SER A 202 4.11 3.47 21.35
C SER A 202 5.55 3.31 20.86
N PHE A 203 5.79 2.45 19.86
CA PHE A 203 7.10 2.24 19.26
C PHE A 203 7.66 3.54 18.68
N ILE A 204 6.86 4.24 17.87
CA ILE A 204 7.23 5.54 17.29
C ILE A 204 7.54 6.53 18.40
N THR A 205 6.67 6.65 19.40
CA THR A 205 6.81 7.63 20.48
C THR A 205 8.03 7.35 21.37
N SER A 206 8.32 6.09 21.67
CA SER A 206 9.41 5.67 22.56
C SER A 206 10.79 5.73 21.90
N HIS A 207 10.85 5.67 20.57
CA HIS A 207 12.12 5.67 19.82
C HIS A 207 12.38 7.01 19.11
N CYS A 208 11.72 8.10 19.53
CA CYS A 208 11.65 9.35 18.77
C CYS A 208 12.95 10.19 18.68
N ASP A 209 12.99 10.88 17.54
CA ASP A 209 13.94 11.85 16.97
C ASP A 209 15.33 11.33 16.63
N TRP A 210 16.20 10.98 17.59
CA TRP A 210 17.61 10.67 17.25
C TRP A 210 17.78 9.43 16.36
N VAL A 211 17.12 8.33 16.71
CA VAL A 211 17.16 7.08 15.93
C VAL A 211 16.54 7.29 14.54
N PHE A 212 15.55 8.18 14.42
CA PHE A 212 14.90 8.45 13.14
C PHE A 212 15.72 9.34 12.21
N GLU A 213 16.48 10.30 12.74
CA GLU A 213 17.39 11.11 11.92
C GLU A 213 18.51 10.24 11.35
N ASP A 214 19.13 9.40 12.18
CA ASP A 214 20.16 8.47 11.76
C ASP A 214 19.64 7.46 10.72
N LEU A 215 18.43 6.91 10.93
CA LEU A 215 17.82 5.96 10.00
C LEU A 215 17.35 6.60 8.68
N ARG A 216 16.83 7.83 8.74
CA ARG A 216 16.44 8.60 7.54
C ARG A 216 17.65 8.77 6.64
N ASP A 217 18.77 9.22 7.19
CA ASP A 217 19.98 9.53 6.44
C ASP A 217 20.63 8.24 5.88
N LEU A 218 20.45 7.10 6.56
CA LEU A 218 20.99 5.81 6.12
C LEU A 218 20.13 5.10 5.05
N PHE A 219 18.80 5.16 5.13
CA PHE A 219 17.91 4.30 4.33
C PHE A 219 16.99 5.04 3.36
N CYS A 220 16.81 6.35 3.52
CA CYS A 220 15.96 7.16 2.65
C CYS A 220 16.62 8.51 2.34
N PRO A 221 17.80 8.54 1.67
CA PRO A 221 18.52 9.78 1.39
C PRO A 221 17.73 10.76 0.51
N ASP A 222 16.77 10.26 -0.28
CA ASP A 222 15.90 11.07 -1.14
C ASP A 222 14.61 11.53 -0.45
N TYR A 223 14.44 11.26 0.85
CA TYR A 223 13.25 11.69 1.60
C TYR A 223 13.29 13.20 1.81
N VAL A 224 12.44 13.93 1.08
CA VAL A 224 12.17 15.35 1.33
C VAL A 224 11.01 15.44 2.31
N PRO A 225 11.20 15.97 3.53
CA PRO A 225 10.09 16.20 4.44
C PRO A 225 9.05 17.08 3.75
N LEU A 226 7.78 16.67 3.80
CA LEU A 226 6.68 17.55 3.42
C LEU A 226 6.70 18.73 4.39
N VAL A 227 7.20 19.87 3.92
CA VAL A 227 7.13 21.13 4.65
C VAL A 227 5.66 21.53 4.67
N VAL A 228 5.06 21.49 5.86
CA VAL A 228 3.72 21.99 6.14
C VAL A 228 3.85 23.35 6.81
#